data_AF-A0A6G1HUI6-F1
#
_entry.id   AF-A0A6G1HUI6-F1
#
_cell.length_a   1.000
_cell.length_b   1.000
_cell.length_c   1.000
_cell.angle_alpha   90.00
_cell.angle_beta   90.00
_cell.angle_gamma   90.00
#
_symmetry.space_group_name_H-M   'P 1'
#
loop_
_entity.id
_entity.type
_entity.pdbx_description
1 polymer ?
#
loop_
_entity_poly.entity_id
_entity_poly.type
_entity_poly.pdbx_seq_one_letter_code
_entity_poly.pdbx_strand_id
1 'polypeptide(L)'
;MSEPIPESIPTSADPRSKRPTKKRALTPLSQQASQIEALFAHPDREIPLPAGPVQRLLAAPPEIVANVQGSSAGAGSGEFHVYKASRRREYERVRMMEEEVSKEQADKEWQEKMEEVRRRDEQKRNKNKARRDKAKARQEKKKEGTGKANGAAASDFQPDPTARAHRDDTSSHNVDDSSRPLSESVAAIEEVGIIIHDED
;
A
#
# COMPACT_ATOMS: atom_id res chain seq x y z
N MET A 1 25.69 -50.44 30.82
CA MET A 1 24.41 -49.95 30.28
C MET A 1 23.47 -49.87 31.47
N SER A 2 23.22 -48.67 32.03
CA SER A 2 22.38 -48.51 33.22
C SER A 2 20.90 -48.62 32.85
N GLU A 3 20.16 -49.40 33.62
CA GLU A 3 18.73 -49.67 33.45
C GLU A 3 17.87 -48.40 33.67
N PRO A 4 16.73 -48.24 32.98
CA PRO A 4 15.85 -47.08 33.13
C PRO A 4 15.04 -47.19 34.42
N ILE A 5 15.61 -46.67 35.52
CA ILE A 5 14.93 -46.54 36.81
C ILE A 5 13.97 -45.33 36.70
N PRO A 6 12.73 -45.36 37.26
CA PRO A 6 11.77 -44.26 37.14
C PRO A 6 12.27 -42.90 37.66
N GLU A 7 13.30 -42.90 38.51
CA GLU A 7 13.95 -41.67 39.01
C GLU A 7 14.99 -41.07 38.03
N SER A 8 15.36 -41.78 36.97
CA SER A 8 16.34 -41.31 35.98
C SER A 8 15.70 -40.72 34.72
N ILE A 9 14.37 -40.56 34.68
CA ILE A 9 13.72 -39.80 33.61
C ILE A 9 14.10 -38.34 33.84
N PRO A 10 14.82 -37.68 32.92
CA PRO A 10 15.14 -36.27 33.09
C PRO A 10 13.83 -35.51 33.29
N THR A 11 13.76 -34.67 34.32
CA THR A 11 12.57 -33.87 34.68
C THR A 11 12.03 -33.01 33.53
N SER A 12 12.76 -32.90 32.42
CA SER A 12 12.29 -32.32 31.16
C SER A 12 11.30 -33.18 30.36
N ALA A 13 11.17 -34.48 30.68
CA ALA A 13 10.31 -35.43 29.99
C ALA A 13 9.08 -35.86 30.82
N ASP A 14 8.93 -35.36 32.05
CA ASP A 14 7.77 -35.64 32.90
C ASP A 14 6.58 -34.73 32.52
N PRO A 15 5.45 -35.28 32.03
CA PRO A 15 4.26 -34.53 31.65
C PRO A 15 3.54 -33.85 32.83
N ARG A 16 3.84 -34.24 34.08
CA ARG A 16 3.33 -33.57 35.29
C ARG A 16 4.12 -32.32 35.66
N SER A 17 5.34 -32.17 35.14
CA SER A 17 6.14 -30.97 35.38
C SER A 17 5.59 -29.80 34.55
N LYS A 18 4.97 -28.82 35.22
CA LYS A 18 4.54 -27.56 34.59
C LYS A 18 5.70 -26.61 34.31
N ARG A 19 6.89 -27.14 33.98
CA ARG A 19 8.04 -26.29 33.64
C ARG A 19 7.73 -25.65 32.29
N PRO A 20 7.94 -24.33 32.13
CA PRO A 20 7.74 -23.69 30.84
C PRO A 20 8.67 -24.32 29.81
N THR A 21 8.10 -25.12 28.91
CA THR A 21 8.84 -25.65 27.76
C THR A 21 9.30 -24.47 26.92
N LYS A 22 10.55 -24.49 26.43
CA LYS A 22 11.04 -23.50 25.47
C LYS A 22 9.98 -23.35 24.37
N LYS A 23 9.43 -22.14 24.23
CA LYS A 23 8.38 -21.84 23.24
C LYS A 23 8.93 -22.25 21.87
N ARG A 24 8.43 -23.37 21.34
CA ARG A 24 8.72 -23.74 19.95
C ARG A 24 8.12 -22.65 19.09
N ALA A 25 8.82 -22.18 18.06
CA ALA A 25 8.20 -21.29 17.08
C ALA A 25 7.06 -22.08 16.42
N LEU A 26 5.81 -21.73 16.72
CA LEU A 26 4.66 -22.38 16.11
C LEU A 26 4.69 -22.07 14.62
N THR A 27 4.41 -23.07 13.78
CA THR A 27 4.14 -22.83 12.37
C THR A 27 2.88 -21.96 12.24
N PRO A 28 2.73 -21.17 11.16
CA PRO A 28 1.54 -20.34 10.96
C PRO A 28 0.24 -21.15 11.07
N LEU A 29 0.24 -22.38 10.55
CA LEU A 29 -0.88 -23.30 10.63
C LEU A 29 -1.17 -23.74 12.08
N SER A 30 -0.12 -24.03 12.86
CA SER A 30 -0.27 -24.42 14.28
C SER A 30 -0.81 -23.27 15.13
N GLN A 31 -0.45 -22.02 14.81
CA GLN A 31 -1.00 -20.83 15.47
C GLN A 31 -2.47 -20.61 15.12
N GLN A 32 -2.86 -20.81 13.85
CA GLN A 32 -4.27 -20.74 13.45
C GLN A 32 -5.09 -21.83 14.12
N ALA A 33 -4.58 -23.07 14.17
CA ALA A 33 -5.26 -24.19 14.81
C ALA A 33 -5.52 -23.93 16.30
N SER A 34 -4.54 -23.38 17.04
CA SER A 34 -4.72 -23.06 18.46
C SER A 34 -5.68 -21.88 18.69
N GLN A 35 -5.71 -20.90 17.80
CA GLN A 35 -6.71 -19.83 17.82
C GLN A 35 -8.12 -20.38 17.59
N ILE A 36 -8.28 -21.28 16.61
CA ILE A 36 -9.55 -21.93 16.30
C ILE A 36 -10.02 -22.79 17.48
N GLU A 37 -9.13 -23.58 18.09
CA GLU A 37 -9.44 -24.39 19.27
C GLU A 37 -9.89 -23.52 20.45
N ALA A 38 -9.25 -22.37 20.67
CA ALA A 38 -9.64 -21.41 21.70
C ALA A 38 -11.02 -20.76 21.43
N LEU A 39 -11.37 -20.50 20.16
CA LEU A 39 -12.70 -20.00 19.78
C LEU A 39 -13.78 -21.06 19.98
N PHE A 40 -13.48 -22.33 19.66
CA PHE A 40 -14.44 -23.44 19.84
C PHE A 40 -14.67 -23.85 21.29
N ALA A 41 -13.78 -23.49 22.23
CA ALA A 41 -14.01 -23.74 23.65
C ALA A 41 -15.28 -23.04 24.17
N HIS A 42 -15.66 -21.91 23.58
CA HIS A 42 -16.84 -21.12 23.96
C HIS A 42 -17.60 -20.63 22.71
N PRO A 43 -18.36 -21.50 22.04
CA PRO A 43 -19.02 -21.16 20.77
C PRO A 43 -20.13 -20.11 20.91
N ASP A 44 -20.75 -19.99 22.08
CA ASP A 44 -21.85 -19.04 22.33
C ASP A 44 -21.37 -17.61 22.63
N ARG A 45 -20.05 -17.39 22.75
CA ARG A 45 -19.49 -16.06 23.07
C ARG A 45 -19.46 -15.18 21.82
N GLU A 46 -20.14 -14.04 21.87
CA GLU A 46 -20.02 -13.02 20.83
C GLU A 46 -18.56 -12.54 20.69
N ILE A 47 -18.06 -12.56 19.46
CA ILE A 47 -16.71 -12.11 19.12
C ILE A 47 -16.80 -10.67 18.61
N PRO A 48 -16.37 -9.66 19.39
CA PRO A 48 -16.33 -8.30 18.88
C PRO A 48 -15.22 -8.21 17.83
N LEU A 49 -15.62 -8.04 16.57
CA LEU A 49 -14.68 -7.69 15.52
C LEU A 49 -14.16 -6.27 15.80
N PRO A 50 -12.85 -6.01 15.64
CA PRO A 50 -12.35 -4.67 15.78
C PRO A 50 -13.04 -3.80 14.73
N ALA A 51 -13.83 -2.82 15.17
CA ALA A 51 -14.18 -1.70 14.34
C ALA A 51 -12.86 -1.07 13.87
N GLY A 52 -12.77 -0.68 12.59
CA GLY A 52 -11.54 -0.23 11.94
C GLY A 52 -10.81 0.89 12.70
N PRO A 53 -9.64 1.33 12.22
CA PRO A 53 -8.80 2.29 12.94
C PRO A 53 -9.61 3.55 13.27
N VAL A 54 -9.76 3.82 14.57
CA VAL A 54 -10.42 5.03 15.06
C VAL A 54 -9.53 6.21 14.72
N GLN A 55 -10.06 7.20 14.02
CA GLN A 55 -9.33 8.42 13.72
C GLN A 55 -9.05 9.17 15.02
N ARG A 56 -7.83 9.66 15.19
CA ARG A 56 -7.45 10.44 16.37
C ARG A 56 -8.09 11.82 16.22
N LEU A 57 -9.20 12.06 16.92
CA LEU A 57 -9.86 13.36 16.91
C LEU A 57 -9.45 14.12 18.16
N LEU A 58 -9.12 15.41 18.01
CA LEU A 58 -8.93 16.29 19.15
C LEU A 58 -10.28 16.69 19.70
N ALA A 59 -10.38 16.76 21.02
CA ALA A 59 -11.58 17.26 21.66
C ALA A 59 -11.82 18.72 21.24
N ALA A 60 -13.08 19.04 20.94
CA ALA A 60 -13.47 20.42 20.62
C ALA A 60 -13.07 21.37 21.78
N PRO A 61 -12.63 22.59 21.47
CA PRO A 61 -12.34 23.57 22.51
C PRO A 61 -13.63 23.86 23.32
N PRO A 62 -13.54 23.99 24.65
CA PRO A 62 -14.71 24.32 25.47
C PRO A 62 -15.23 25.72 25.12
N GLU A 63 -16.55 25.87 25.01
CA GLU A 63 -17.19 27.14 24.63
C GLU A 63 -17.06 28.22 25.69
N ILE A 64 -17.14 27.86 26.98
CA ILE A 64 -17.08 28.81 28.10
C ILE A 64 -15.92 28.42 29.02
N VAL A 65 -15.00 29.36 29.22
CA VAL A 65 -13.96 29.25 30.25
C VAL A 65 -14.41 30.07 31.45
N ALA A 66 -14.77 29.39 32.54
CA ALA A 66 -15.30 30.05 33.75
C ALA A 66 -14.22 30.78 34.57
N ASN A 67 -12.94 30.41 34.41
CA ASN A 67 -11.85 30.85 35.27
C ASN A 67 -10.96 31.90 34.58
N VAL A 68 -11.56 32.87 33.89
CA VAL A 68 -10.82 33.94 33.22
C VAL A 68 -10.55 35.07 34.22
N GLN A 69 -9.27 35.24 34.58
CA GLN A 69 -8.83 36.36 35.39
C GLN A 69 -8.94 37.67 34.58
N GLY A 70 -9.21 38.80 35.24
CA GLY A 70 -9.40 40.09 34.56
C GLY A 70 -8.21 40.49 33.69
N SER A 71 -8.46 41.25 32.61
CA SER A 71 -7.44 41.56 31.59
C SER A 71 -6.23 42.36 32.10
N SER A 72 -6.39 43.12 33.19
CA SER A 72 -5.31 43.88 33.83
C SER A 72 -4.67 43.15 35.01
N ALA A 73 -5.14 41.95 35.35
CA ALA A 73 -4.60 41.19 36.45
C ALA A 73 -3.28 40.52 36.06
N GLY A 74 -2.30 40.52 36.96
CA GLY A 74 -0.95 40.00 36.68
C GLY A 74 -0.89 38.49 36.43
N ALA A 75 0.25 38.01 35.93
CA ALA A 75 0.47 36.58 35.67
C ALA A 75 0.41 35.76 36.96
N GLY A 76 -0.57 34.85 37.06
CA GLY A 76 -0.66 33.88 38.15
C GLY A 76 0.33 32.73 37.99
N SER A 77 0.61 32.01 39.07
CA SER A 77 1.54 30.85 39.07
C SER A 77 1.07 29.69 38.17
N GLY A 78 -0.24 29.59 37.92
CA GLY A 78 -0.83 28.56 37.04
C GLY A 78 -0.85 28.92 35.55
N GLU A 79 -0.60 30.19 35.19
CA GLU A 79 -0.78 30.68 33.81
C GLU A 79 0.18 29.98 32.83
N PHE A 80 1.41 29.70 33.28
CA PHE A 80 2.39 28.96 32.49
C PHE A 80 1.86 27.59 32.06
N HIS A 81 1.18 26.87 32.96
CA HIS A 81 0.65 25.54 32.65
C HIS A 81 -0.57 25.61 31.72
N VAL A 82 -1.40 26.66 31.86
CA VAL A 82 -2.51 26.93 30.94
C VAL A 82 -1.99 27.16 29.53
N TYR A 83 -0.99 28.04 29.36
CA TYR A 83 -0.33 28.27 28.08
C TYR A 83 0.32 27.01 27.50
N LYS A 84 1.06 26.25 28.31
CA LYS A 84 1.69 25.00 27.86
C LYS A 84 0.66 23.99 27.35
N ALA A 85 -0.47 23.87 28.04
CA ALA A 85 -1.55 22.97 27.61
C ALA A 85 -2.25 23.48 26.36
N SER A 86 -2.57 24.78 26.27
CA SER A 86 -3.22 25.36 25.09
C SER A 86 -2.33 25.28 23.85
N ARG A 87 -1.05 25.63 23.97
CA ARG A 87 -0.07 25.55 22.88
C ARG A 87 0.11 24.12 22.36
N ARG A 88 0.17 23.14 23.27
CA ARG A 88 0.26 21.73 22.89
C ARG A 88 -0.98 21.27 22.11
N ARG A 89 -2.18 21.61 22.60
CA ARG A 89 -3.43 21.30 21.88
C ARG A 89 -3.48 21.96 20.52
N GLU A 90 -3.00 23.21 20.41
CA GLU A 90 -3.00 23.94 19.15
C GLU A 90 -2.01 23.35 18.13
N TYR A 91 -0.81 22.96 18.56
CA TYR A 91 0.14 22.27 17.68
C TYR A 91 -0.38 20.90 17.24
N GLU A 92 -1.00 20.15 18.14
CA GLU A 92 -1.66 18.89 17.77
C GLU A 92 -2.78 19.15 16.75
N ARG A 93 -3.55 20.24 16.91
CA ARG A 93 -4.66 20.62 16.00
C ARG A 93 -4.17 21.00 14.62
N VAL A 94 -3.20 21.90 14.54
CA VAL A 94 -2.61 22.33 13.26
C VAL A 94 -1.98 21.14 12.55
N ARG A 95 -1.22 20.32 13.30
CA ARG A 95 -0.60 19.12 12.75
C ARG A 95 -1.60 18.13 12.16
N MET A 96 -2.72 17.85 12.84
CA MET A 96 -3.72 16.95 12.29
C MET A 96 -4.39 17.52 11.03
N MET A 97 -4.67 18.83 11.01
CA MET A 97 -5.20 19.50 9.82
C MET A 97 -4.22 19.41 8.63
N GLU A 98 -2.93 19.62 8.86
CA GLU A 98 -1.89 19.49 7.84
C GLU A 98 -1.75 18.04 7.34
N GLU A 99 -1.78 17.06 8.25
CA GLU A 99 -1.74 15.63 7.91
C GLU A 99 -2.99 15.20 7.09
N GLU A 100 -4.17 15.70 7.43
CA GLU A 100 -5.42 15.47 6.68
C GLU A 100 -5.35 16.05 5.27
N VAL A 101 -4.92 17.32 5.13
CA VAL A 101 -4.77 17.99 3.83
C VAL A 101 -3.74 17.27 2.96
N SER A 102 -2.60 16.90 3.54
CA SER A 102 -1.55 16.17 2.81
C SER A 102 -2.05 14.81 2.32
N LYS A 103 -2.81 14.09 3.16
CA LYS A 103 -3.41 12.82 2.78
C LYS A 103 -4.47 12.97 1.69
N GLU A 104 -5.35 13.96 1.78
CA GLU A 104 -6.38 14.21 0.76
C GLU A 104 -5.75 14.54 -0.59
N GLN A 105 -4.70 15.36 -0.61
CA GLN A 105 -3.95 15.68 -1.83
C GLN A 105 -3.32 14.41 -2.43
N ALA A 106 -2.63 13.60 -1.62
CA ALA A 106 -2.01 12.36 -2.07
C ALA A 106 -3.05 11.35 -2.60
N ASP A 107 -4.18 11.21 -1.92
CA ASP A 107 -5.28 10.32 -2.34
C ASP A 107 -5.89 10.79 -3.67
N LYS A 108 -6.07 12.10 -3.85
CA LYS A 108 -6.56 12.70 -5.11
C LYS A 108 -5.59 12.46 -6.26
N GLU A 109 -4.30 12.76 -6.07
CA GLU A 109 -3.27 12.51 -7.08
C GLU A 109 -3.18 11.04 -7.47
N TRP A 110 -3.31 10.15 -6.48
CA TRP A 110 -3.31 8.71 -6.71
C TRP A 110 -4.53 8.27 -7.53
N GLN A 111 -5.72 8.77 -7.19
CA GLN A 111 -6.95 8.48 -7.93
C GLN A 111 -6.86 8.96 -9.38
N GLU A 112 -6.42 10.21 -9.61
CA GLU A 112 -6.23 10.77 -10.96
C GLU A 112 -5.24 9.92 -11.78
N LYS A 113 -4.14 9.49 -11.16
CA LYS A 113 -3.15 8.62 -11.80
C LYS A 113 -3.73 7.25 -12.15
N MET A 114 -4.51 6.64 -11.26
CA MET A 114 -5.16 5.36 -11.50
C MET A 114 -6.21 5.45 -12.61
N GLU A 115 -6.99 6.53 -12.64
CA GLU A 115 -7.96 6.78 -13.70
C GLU A 115 -7.30 6.98 -15.06
N GLU A 116 -6.18 7.71 -15.13
CA GLU A 116 -5.44 7.90 -16.38
C GLU A 116 -4.86 6.58 -16.92
N VAL A 117 -4.30 5.74 -16.03
CA VAL A 117 -3.81 4.41 -16.40
C VAL A 117 -4.96 3.55 -16.90
N ARG A 118 -6.08 3.51 -16.18
CA ARG A 118 -7.28 2.77 -16.57
C ARG A 118 -7.82 3.23 -17.91
N ARG A 119 -7.89 4.54 -18.14
CA ARG A 119 -8.34 5.13 -19.41
C ARG A 119 -7.43 4.73 -20.57
N ARG A 120 -6.10 4.79 -20.38
CA ARG A 120 -5.13 4.37 -21.39
C ARG A 120 -5.28 2.89 -21.74
N ASP A 121 -5.49 2.04 -20.74
CA ASP A 121 -5.68 0.60 -20.94
C ASP A 121 -7.02 0.28 -21.61
N GLU A 122 -8.09 0.98 -21.25
CA GLU A 122 -9.39 0.87 -21.90
C GLU A 122 -9.34 1.31 -23.37
N GLN A 123 -8.63 2.39 -23.69
CA GLN A 123 -8.41 2.82 -25.09
C GLN A 123 -7.66 1.76 -25.90
N LYS A 124 -6.58 1.21 -25.36
CA LYS A 124 -5.83 0.10 -26.00
C LYS A 124 -6.72 -1.12 -26.20
N ARG A 125 -7.48 -1.50 -25.17
CA ARG A 125 -8.43 -2.63 -25.20
C ARG A 125 -9.50 -2.43 -26.26
N ASN A 126 -10.11 -1.25 -26.34
CA ASN A 126 -11.15 -0.93 -27.31
C ASN A 126 -10.62 -0.94 -28.75
N LYS A 127 -9.42 -0.37 -28.99
CA LYS A 127 -8.76 -0.42 -30.30
C LYS A 127 -8.48 -1.86 -30.75
N ASN A 128 -7.98 -2.70 -29.83
CA ASN A 128 -7.70 -4.10 -30.12
C ASN A 128 -8.99 -4.92 -30.34
N LYS A 129 -10.03 -4.67 -29.54
CA LYS A 129 -11.35 -5.29 -29.72
C LYS A 129 -11.95 -4.93 -31.07
N ALA A 130 -11.95 -3.64 -31.45
CA ALA A 130 -12.43 -3.18 -32.75
C ALA A 130 -11.67 -3.82 -33.93
N ARG A 131 -10.33 -4.00 -33.80
CA ARG A 131 -9.53 -4.73 -34.81
C ARG A 131 -9.95 -6.19 -34.93
N ARG A 132 -10.18 -6.89 -33.81
CA ARG A 132 -10.64 -8.29 -33.80
C ARG A 132 -12.05 -8.42 -34.38
N ASP A 133 -12.97 -7.54 -34.00
CA ASP A 133 -14.36 -7.58 -34.47
C ASP A 133 -14.44 -7.31 -35.99
N LYS A 134 -13.63 -6.36 -36.50
CA LYS A 134 -13.50 -6.13 -37.95
C LYS A 134 -12.90 -7.33 -38.69
N ALA A 135 -11.93 -8.03 -38.09
CA ALA A 135 -11.36 -9.25 -38.66
C ALA A 135 -12.37 -10.40 -38.68
N LYS A 136 -13.13 -10.60 -37.60
CA LYS A 136 -14.22 -11.59 -37.52
C LYS A 136 -15.30 -11.33 -38.56
N ALA A 137 -15.78 -10.09 -38.66
CA ALA A 137 -16.78 -9.70 -39.66
C ALA A 137 -16.28 -9.93 -41.10
N ARG A 138 -14.98 -9.73 -41.38
CA ARG A 138 -14.38 -10.07 -42.69
C ARG A 138 -14.32 -11.58 -42.93
N GLN A 139 -14.04 -12.38 -41.91
CA GLN A 139 -14.01 -13.84 -42.02
C GLN A 139 -15.42 -14.42 -42.22
N GLU A 140 -16.42 -13.91 -41.48
CA GLU A 140 -17.83 -14.30 -41.63
C GLU A 140 -18.34 -13.98 -43.03
N LYS A 141 -18.10 -12.76 -43.55
CA LYS A 141 -18.45 -12.40 -44.94
C LYS A 141 -17.77 -13.28 -45.98
N LYS A 142 -16.52 -13.69 -45.76
CA LYS A 142 -15.84 -14.65 -46.64
C LYS A 142 -16.50 -16.02 -46.56
N LYS A 143 -16.86 -16.52 -45.38
CA LYS A 143 -17.55 -17.81 -45.20
C LYS A 143 -18.94 -17.81 -45.83
N GLU A 144 -19.72 -16.74 -45.67
CA GLU A 144 -21.02 -16.59 -46.35
C GLU A 144 -20.89 -16.47 -47.86
N GLY A 145 -19.86 -15.77 -48.36
CA GLY A 145 -19.58 -15.67 -49.80
C GLY A 145 -19.05 -16.96 -50.44
N THR A 146 -18.42 -17.85 -49.66
CA THR A 146 -17.88 -19.15 -50.15
C THR A 146 -18.89 -20.29 -50.02
N GLY A 147 -20.10 -20.03 -49.54
CA GLY A 147 -21.20 -21.00 -49.52
C GLY A 147 -21.88 -21.24 -50.87
N LYS A 148 -21.45 -20.58 -51.96
CA LYS A 148 -22.10 -20.68 -53.28
C LYS A 148 -21.17 -20.91 -54.47
N ALA A 149 -19.92 -21.30 -54.24
CA ALA A 149 -19.06 -21.78 -55.31
C ALA A 149 -17.99 -22.70 -54.73
N ASN A 150 -18.23 -24.00 -54.78
CA ASN A 150 -17.15 -24.97 -54.67
C ASN A 150 -17.32 -26.03 -55.75
N GLY A 151 -16.40 -25.99 -56.70
CA GLY A 151 -16.29 -26.93 -57.80
C GLY A 151 -15.36 -26.41 -58.90
N ALA A 152 -14.06 -26.27 -58.59
CA ALA A 152 -12.94 -26.64 -59.47
C ALA A 152 -11.69 -25.74 -59.32
N ALA A 153 -10.55 -26.43 -59.42
CA ALA A 153 -9.24 -25.99 -59.90
C ALA A 153 -8.29 -25.30 -58.92
N ALA A 154 -7.18 -26.01 -58.72
CA ALA A 154 -5.94 -25.60 -58.12
C ALA A 154 -5.21 -24.52 -58.94
N SER A 155 -4.48 -23.65 -58.25
CA SER A 155 -3.17 -23.18 -58.72
C SER A 155 -2.33 -22.64 -57.56
N ASP A 156 -1.21 -23.33 -57.39
CA ASP A 156 0.13 -22.88 -57.00
C ASP A 156 0.34 -21.37 -56.77
N PHE A 157 0.80 -21.00 -55.56
CA PHE A 157 1.43 -19.69 -55.31
C PHE A 157 2.45 -19.78 -54.16
N GLN A 158 3.74 -19.79 -54.54
CA GLN A 158 4.91 -19.67 -53.67
C GLN A 158 4.99 -18.25 -53.07
N PRO A 159 5.37 -18.07 -51.78
CA PRO A 159 5.61 -16.74 -51.22
C PRO A 159 7.08 -16.34 -51.36
N ASP A 160 7.37 -15.34 -52.18
CA ASP A 160 8.69 -14.70 -52.29
C ASP A 160 8.86 -13.61 -51.17
N PRO A 161 9.95 -13.59 -50.39
CA PRO A 161 10.06 -12.76 -49.19
C PRO A 161 10.84 -11.46 -49.45
N THR A 162 10.28 -10.52 -50.22
CA THR A 162 10.88 -9.18 -50.37
C THR A 162 9.85 -8.06 -50.43
N ALA A 163 9.25 -7.74 -49.28
CA ALA A 163 8.60 -6.45 -49.05
C ALA A 163 8.91 -5.95 -47.64
N ARG A 164 10.19 -5.68 -47.39
CA ARG A 164 10.64 -4.81 -46.30
C ARG A 164 10.18 -3.39 -46.61
N ALA A 165 8.96 -3.05 -46.18
CA ALA A 165 8.56 -1.65 -46.06
C ALA A 165 9.19 -1.09 -44.77
N HIS A 166 10.34 -0.44 -44.94
CA HIS A 166 10.86 0.55 -44.00
C HIS A 166 9.72 1.54 -43.65
N ARG A 167 9.25 1.49 -42.40
CA ARG A 167 8.64 2.64 -41.76
C ARG A 167 9.54 3.02 -40.61
N ASP A 168 10.38 4.00 -40.94
CA ASP A 168 11.11 4.82 -40.01
C ASP A 168 10.06 5.63 -39.21
N ASP A 169 9.92 5.32 -37.92
CA ASP A 169 9.21 6.16 -36.95
C ASP A 169 10.12 6.24 -35.73
N THR A 170 11.04 7.19 -35.81
CA THR A 170 11.96 7.60 -34.76
C THR A 170 11.18 8.32 -33.66
N SER A 171 10.48 7.53 -32.84
CA SER A 171 9.99 7.97 -31.54
C SER A 171 11.16 7.88 -30.55
N SER A 172 11.71 9.04 -30.18
CA SER A 172 12.73 9.21 -29.16
C SER A 172 12.34 8.53 -27.84
N HIS A 173 12.92 7.36 -27.60
CA HIS A 173 12.94 6.71 -26.30
C HIS A 173 14.19 7.23 -25.56
N ASN A 174 14.01 8.26 -24.74
CA ASN A 174 15.01 8.61 -23.73
C ASN A 174 14.99 7.50 -22.68
N VAL A 175 15.90 6.53 -22.83
CA VAL A 175 16.27 5.60 -21.78
C VAL A 175 17.45 6.23 -21.07
N ASP A 176 17.19 6.84 -19.92
CA ASP A 176 18.22 7.20 -18.96
C ASP A 176 18.75 5.90 -18.34
N ASP A 177 19.80 5.36 -18.95
CA ASP A 177 20.64 4.29 -18.42
C ASP A 177 21.73 4.91 -17.55
N SER A 178 21.35 5.31 -16.34
CA SER A 178 22.30 5.66 -15.29
C SER A 178 22.66 4.41 -14.50
N SER A 179 23.66 3.70 -15.03
CA SER A 179 24.39 2.63 -14.35
C SER A 179 25.00 3.14 -13.04
N ARG A 180 24.53 2.57 -11.93
CA ARG A 180 24.95 2.89 -10.57
C ARG A 180 25.85 1.76 -10.07
N PRO A 181 27.17 1.94 -9.87
CA PRO A 181 27.96 1.02 -9.07
C PRO A 181 27.89 1.42 -7.60
N LEU A 182 27.62 0.41 -6.76
CA LEU A 182 27.54 0.49 -5.31
C LEU A 182 28.95 0.32 -4.71
N SER A 183 29.48 1.32 -4.00
CA SER A 183 30.56 1.14 -3.00
C SER A 183 30.73 2.37 -2.09
N GLU A 184 30.20 2.24 -0.86
CA GLU A 184 30.88 2.50 0.41
C GLU A 184 31.73 3.80 0.61
N SER A 185 31.24 4.73 1.45
CA SER A 185 31.95 5.25 2.63
C SER A 185 31.20 6.43 3.28
N VAL A 186 31.32 6.50 4.61
CA VAL A 186 30.68 7.43 5.55
C VAL A 186 31.45 8.75 5.61
N ALA A 187 30.76 9.89 5.48
CA ALA A 187 31.25 11.18 5.96
C ALA A 187 30.09 12.18 6.18
N ALA A 188 30.09 12.80 7.35
CA ALA A 188 29.13 13.80 7.81
C ALA A 188 29.12 15.06 6.92
N ILE A 189 27.95 15.66 6.70
CA ILE A 189 27.81 16.98 6.10
C ILE A 189 27.04 17.85 7.08
N GLU A 190 27.73 18.91 7.52
CA GLU A 190 27.28 19.95 8.45
C GLU A 190 26.16 20.79 7.85
N GLU A 191 25.22 21.19 8.72
CA GLU A 191 24.08 22.04 8.40
C GLU A 191 24.55 23.46 8.03
N VAL A 192 24.30 23.89 6.78
CA VAL A 192 24.52 25.27 6.35
C VAL A 192 23.33 26.11 6.82
N GLY A 193 23.55 26.86 7.90
CA GLY A 193 22.60 27.86 8.39
C GLY A 193 22.40 29.00 7.39
N ILE A 194 21.14 29.38 7.17
CA ILE A 194 20.76 30.54 6.34
C ILE A 194 21.05 31.81 7.15
N ILE A 195 21.96 32.65 6.66
CA ILE A 195 22.25 33.98 7.19
C ILE A 195 21.41 34.98 6.37
N ILE A 196 20.43 35.62 7.01
CA ILE A 196 19.66 36.73 6.42
C ILE A 196 20.40 38.02 6.80
N HIS A 197 20.72 38.85 5.80
CA HIS A 197 21.19 40.22 6.00
C HIS A 197 20.00 41.14 5.76
N ASP A 198 19.56 41.82 6.81
CA ASP A 198 18.65 42.96 6.70
C ASP A 198 19.49 44.16 6.23
N GLU A 199 19.22 44.65 5.03
CA GLU A 199 19.78 45.89 4.48
C GLU A 199 18.71 46.99 4.61
N ASP A 200 19.13 48.14 5.15
CA ASP A 200 18.33 49.32 5.52
C ASP A 200 17.50 49.94 4.37
#